data_AF-A0A0S7YKL6-F1
#
_entry.id   AF-A0A0S7YKL6-F1
#
_cell.length_a   1.000
_cell.length_b   1.000
_cell.length_c   1.000
_cell.angle_alpha   90.00
_cell.angle_beta   90.00
_cell.angle_gamma   90.00
#
_symmetry.space_group_name_H-M   'P 1'
#
loop_
_entity.id
_entity.type
_entity.pdbx_description
1 polymer ?
#
loop_
_entity_poly.entity_id
_entity_poly.type
_entity_poly.pdbx_seq_one_letter_code
_entity_poly.pdbx_strand_id
1 'polypeptide(L)'
;MVDHTITGDIVAVRQLRRCMLMHLYAIFKQYPYAAVELKQIEEDCRSSTTEVNWNMVYLEKCGYVELGKAVEAPPYIASTATLTAAGIDLIEDGEEFDRRFPDHNP
;
A
#
# COMPACT_ATOMS: atom_id res chain seq x y z
N MET A 1 6.93 29.54 -4.48
CA MET A 1 5.76 29.04 -5.23
C MET A 1 5.88 27.53 -5.29
N VAL A 2 5.01 26.81 -4.58
CA VAL A 2 4.95 25.35 -4.72
C VAL A 2 4.16 25.09 -6.00
N ASP A 3 4.73 24.28 -6.89
CA ASP A 3 4.07 23.89 -8.13
C ASP A 3 2.80 23.09 -7.78
N HIS A 4 1.64 23.61 -8.20
CA HIS A 4 0.35 22.98 -7.96
C HIS A 4 0.27 21.57 -8.58
N THR A 5 1.09 21.30 -9.60
CA THR A 5 1.23 19.98 -10.24
C THR A 5 1.86 18.95 -9.29
N ILE A 6 2.94 19.34 -8.59
CA ILE A 6 3.64 18.47 -7.62
C ILE A 6 2.72 18.10 -6.45
N THR A 7 1.85 19.03 -6.04
CA THR A 7 0.93 18.80 -4.92
C THR A 7 -0.15 17.77 -5.28
N GLY A 8 -0.68 17.82 -6.52
CA GLY A 8 -1.65 16.83 -7.02
C GLY A 8 -1.07 15.42 -7.11
N ASP A 9 0.15 15.28 -7.61
CA ASP A 9 0.83 13.98 -7.75
C ASP A 9 1.11 13.34 -6.38
N ILE A 10 1.50 14.13 -5.38
CA ILE A 10 1.74 13.63 -4.02
C ILE A 10 0.45 13.11 -3.38
N VAL A 11 -0.68 13.78 -3.62
CA VAL A 11 -1.99 13.37 -3.10
C VAL A 11 -2.41 12.03 -3.71
N ALA A 12 -2.32 11.88 -5.03
CA ALA A 12 -2.66 10.63 -5.73
C ALA A 12 -1.82 9.45 -5.21
N VAL A 13 -0.51 9.67 -5.00
CA VAL A 13 0.39 8.67 -4.44
C VAL A 13 -0.02 8.23 -3.04
N ARG A 14 -0.42 9.16 -2.17
CA ARG A 14 -0.85 8.83 -0.81
C ARG A 14 -2.16 8.06 -0.79
N GLN A 15 -3.08 8.38 -1.70
CA GLN A 15 -4.33 7.64 -1.87
C GLN A 15 -4.07 6.21 -2.33
N LEU A 16 -3.14 6.01 -3.26
CA LEU A 16 -2.77 4.67 -3.70
C LEU A 16 -2.23 3.83 -2.52
N ARG A 17 -1.37 4.41 -1.69
CA ARG A 17 -0.87 3.74 -0.48
C ARG A 17 -1.99 3.42 0.52
N ARG A 18 -2.95 4.34 0.69
CA ARG A 18 -4.15 4.10 1.50
C ARG A 18 -4.90 2.87 0.99
N CYS A 19 -5.16 2.81 -0.32
CA CYS A 19 -5.84 1.68 -0.95
C CYS A 19 -5.09 0.37 -0.71
N MET A 20 -3.78 0.33 -0.94
CA MET A 20 -2.95 -0.86 -0.75
C MET A 20 -3.03 -1.36 0.70
N LEU A 21 -2.86 -0.48 1.68
CA LEU A 21 -2.91 -0.82 3.10
C LEU A 21 -4.30 -1.31 3.52
N MET A 22 -5.37 -0.64 3.08
CA MET A 22 -6.74 -1.05 3.37
C MET A 22 -7.12 -2.37 2.71
N HIS A 23 -6.64 -2.63 1.49
CA HIS A 23 -6.83 -3.91 0.81
C HIS A 23 -6.17 -5.05 1.60
N LEU A 24 -4.90 -4.89 1.98
CA LEU A 24 -4.20 -5.87 2.81
C LEU A 24 -4.88 -6.09 4.17
N TYR A 25 -5.39 -5.02 4.80
CA TYR A 25 -6.11 -5.12 6.07
C TYR A 25 -7.43 -5.87 5.93
N ALA A 26 -8.18 -5.60 4.86
CA ALA A 26 -9.41 -6.33 4.56
C ALA A 26 -9.16 -7.84 4.38
N ILE A 27 -8.06 -8.21 3.71
CA ILE A 27 -7.65 -9.62 3.58
C ILE A 27 -7.20 -10.18 4.92
N PHE A 28 -6.39 -9.47 5.70
CA PHE A 28 -5.96 -9.89 7.04
C PHE A 28 -7.16 -10.19 7.97
N LYS A 29 -8.18 -9.32 7.97
CA LYS A 29 -9.40 -9.52 8.79
C LYS A 29 -10.17 -10.79 8.41
N GLN A 30 -10.08 -11.22 7.16
CA GLN A 30 -10.71 -12.47 6.69
C GLN A 30 -9.79 -13.68 6.91
N TYR A 31 -8.49 -13.50 6.68
CA TYR A 31 -7.47 -14.56 6.69
C TYR A 31 -6.16 -14.03 7.34
N PRO A 32 -6.00 -14.14 8.66
CA PRO A 32 -4.93 -13.46 9.42
C PRO A 32 -3.47 -13.81 9.03
N TYR A 33 -3.27 -14.88 8.27
CA TYR A 33 -1.95 -15.31 7.79
C TYR A 33 -1.82 -15.29 6.26
N ALA A 34 -2.80 -14.71 5.56
CA ALA A 34 -2.74 -14.63 4.10
C ALA A 34 -1.68 -13.63 3.64
N ALA A 35 -0.93 -14.03 2.63
CA ALA A 35 -0.12 -13.13 1.81
C ALA A 35 -0.88 -12.82 0.52
N VAL A 36 -0.81 -11.58 0.06
CA VAL A 36 -1.55 -11.11 -1.12
C VAL A 36 -0.58 -10.92 -2.27
N GLU A 37 -0.93 -11.42 -3.45
CA GLU A 37 -0.12 -11.22 -4.66
C GLU A 37 -0.12 -9.74 -5.09
N LEU A 38 1.04 -9.21 -5.49
CA LEU A 38 1.14 -7.81 -5.93
C LEU A 38 0.26 -7.52 -7.15
N LYS A 39 0.03 -8.52 -8.00
CA LYS A 39 -0.90 -8.42 -9.13
C LYS A 39 -2.34 -8.16 -8.67
N GLN A 40 -2.78 -8.84 -7.61
CA GLN A 40 -4.11 -8.62 -7.06
C GLN A 40 -4.24 -7.20 -6.52
N ILE A 41 -3.21 -6.69 -5.84
CA ILE A 41 -3.17 -5.31 -5.35
C ILE A 41 -3.23 -4.29 -6.51
N GLU A 42 -2.52 -4.56 -7.61
CA GLU A 42 -2.57 -3.74 -8.83
C GLU A 42 -4.00 -3.63 -9.38
N GLU A 43 -4.67 -4.77 -9.51
CA GLU A 43 -6.03 -4.88 -10.05
C GLU A 43 -7.05 -4.17 -9.12
N ASP A 44 -7.01 -4.46 -7.82
CA ASP A 44 -7.96 -3.95 -6.85
C ASP A 44 -7.79 -2.44 -6.57
N CYS A 45 -6.55 -1.95 -6.60
CA CYS A 45 -6.25 -0.52 -6.45
C CYS A 45 -6.21 0.25 -7.79
N ARG A 46 -6.50 -0.41 -8.92
CA ARG A 46 -6.58 0.20 -10.26
C ARG A 46 -5.37 1.07 -10.59
N SER A 47 -4.18 0.51 -10.38
CA SER A 47 -2.91 1.20 -10.56
C SER A 47 -2.05 0.50 -11.59
N SER A 48 -0.91 1.09 -11.95
CA SER A 48 0.08 0.43 -12.79
C SER A 48 1.04 -0.43 -11.97
N THR A 49 1.62 -1.46 -12.58
CA THR A 49 2.70 -2.25 -11.98
C THR A 49 3.84 -1.37 -11.43
N THR A 50 4.23 -0.32 -12.18
CA THR A 50 5.30 0.60 -11.75
C THR A 50 4.92 1.26 -10.44
N GLU A 51 3.71 1.82 -10.36
CA GLU A 51 3.18 2.46 -9.15
C GLU A 51 3.08 1.51 -7.97
N VAL A 52 2.61 0.27 -8.20
CA VAL A 52 2.58 -0.76 -7.17
C VAL A 52 3.98 -1.04 -6.66
N ASN A 53 4.94 -1.31 -7.55
CA ASN A 53 6.30 -1.69 -7.17
C ASN A 53 6.96 -0.68 -6.23
N TRP A 54 6.97 0.61 -6.59
CA TRP A 54 7.69 1.59 -5.78
C TRP A 54 6.92 2.00 -4.52
N ASN A 55 5.58 2.00 -4.53
CA ASN A 55 4.80 2.27 -3.32
C ASN A 55 4.89 1.13 -2.31
N MET A 56 4.88 -0.12 -2.75
CA MET A 56 5.05 -1.27 -1.87
C MET A 56 6.44 -1.29 -1.22
N VAL A 57 7.49 -0.95 -1.97
CA VAL A 57 8.84 -0.76 -1.40
C VAL A 57 8.87 0.39 -0.40
N TYR A 58 8.17 1.50 -0.65
CA TYR A 58 8.05 2.59 0.32
C TYR A 58 7.38 2.12 1.61
N LEU A 59 6.24 1.41 1.51
CA LEU A 59 5.51 0.89 2.66
C LEU A 59 6.32 -0.12 3.47
N GLU A 60 7.10 -0.97 2.80
CA GLU A 60 8.04 -1.88 3.45
C GLU A 60 9.14 -1.10 4.20
N LYS A 61 9.72 -0.06 3.60
CA LYS A 61 10.72 0.80 4.27
C LYS A 61 10.16 1.53 5.48
N CYS A 62 8.86 1.86 5.47
CA CYS A 62 8.17 2.40 6.64
C CYS A 62 7.84 1.34 7.70
N GLY A 63 8.05 0.05 7.39
CA GLY A 63 7.78 -1.06 8.30
C GLY A 63 6.32 -1.50 8.34
N TYR A 64 5.47 -1.06 7.42
CA TYR A 64 4.03 -1.37 7.42
C TYR A 64 3.68 -2.68 6.70
N VAL A 65 4.53 -3.06 5.75
CA VAL A 65 4.35 -4.24 4.90
C VAL A 65 5.64 -5.05 4.90
N GLU A 66 5.52 -6.37 4.78
CA GLU A 66 6.63 -7.25 4.47
C GLU A 66 6.43 -7.86 3.07
N LEU A 67 7.49 -7.87 2.25
CA LEU A 67 7.43 -8.36 0.87
C LEU A 67 8.04 -9.76 0.74
N GLY A 68 7.26 -10.68 0.18
CA GLY A 68 7.69 -12.03 -0.17
C GLY A 68 8.61 -12.03 -1.39
N LYS A 69 9.92 -11.92 -1.17
CA LYS A 69 10.96 -11.82 -2.23
C LYS A 69 11.67 -13.14 -2.56
N ALA A 70 11.20 -14.25 -2.01
CA ALA A 70 11.85 -15.55 -2.18
C ALA A 70 11.73 -16.11 -3.61
N VAL A 71 10.76 -15.63 -4.39
CA VAL A 71 10.48 -16.06 -5.76
C VAL A 71 10.51 -14.83 -6.67
N GLU A 72 11.25 -14.92 -7.77
CA GLU A 72 11.22 -13.90 -8.82
C GLU A 72 9.81 -13.83 -9.43
N ALA A 73 9.26 -12.63 -9.55
CA ALA A 73 7.89 -12.43 -10.00
C ALA A 73 7.78 -11.30 -11.03
N PRO A 74 8.55 -11.29 -12.14
CA PRO A 74 8.46 -10.21 -13.12
C PRO A 74 7.01 -10.09 -13.66
N PRO A 75 6.46 -8.87 -13.78
CA PRO A 75 7.11 -7.56 -13.68
C PRO A 75 7.17 -6.95 -12.25
N TYR A 76 6.80 -7.71 -11.22
CA TYR A 76 6.73 -7.27 -9.83
C TYR A 76 8.06 -7.41 -9.08
N ILE A 77 8.26 -6.56 -8.07
CA ILE A 77 9.44 -6.57 -7.20
C ILE A 77 9.41 -7.67 -6.11
N ALA A 78 8.27 -8.34 -5.94
CA ALA A 78 8.01 -9.39 -4.97
C ALA A 78 6.79 -10.20 -5.43
N SER A 79 6.67 -11.45 -5.00
CA SER A 79 5.51 -12.27 -5.34
C SER A 79 4.29 -11.89 -4.49
N THR A 80 4.51 -11.59 -3.21
CA THR A 80 3.43 -11.29 -2.27
C THR A 80 3.79 -10.17 -1.29
N ALA A 81 2.76 -9.69 -0.58
CA ALA A 81 2.85 -8.75 0.51
C ALA A 81 1.97 -9.17 1.69
N THR A 82 2.41 -8.88 2.90
CA THR A 82 1.65 -9.05 4.16
C THR A 82 1.71 -7.76 4.97
N LEU A 83 0.70 -7.49 5.80
CA LEU A 83 0.80 -6.45 6.82
C LEU A 83 1.70 -6.90 7.96
N THR A 84 2.50 -5.98 8.46
CA THR A 84 3.18 -6.14 9.75
C THR A 84 2.26 -5.71 10.89
N ALA A 85 2.64 -6.00 12.13
CA ALA A 85 1.95 -5.46 13.30
C ALA A 85 1.91 -3.91 13.28
N ALA A 86 3.00 -3.26 12.90
CA ALA A 86 3.04 -1.79 12.80
C ALA A 86 2.11 -1.24 11.70
N GLY A 87 1.91 -1.99 10.61
CA GLY A 87 0.93 -1.64 9.58
C GLY A 87 -0.51 -1.78 10.08
N ILE A 88 -0.80 -2.83 10.86
CA ILE A 88 -2.11 -3.03 11.49
C ILE A 88 -2.38 -1.92 12.51
N ASP A 89 -1.47 -1.68 13.44
CA ASP A 89 -1.59 -0.65 14.47
C ASP A 89 -1.82 0.73 13.84
N LEU A 90 -1.12 1.04 12.74
CA LEU A 90 -1.32 2.28 12.01
C LEU A 90 -2.74 2.40 11.47
N ILE A 91 -3.29 1.36 10.84
CA ILE A 91 -4.64 1.40 10.24
C ILE A 91 -5.72 1.48 11.33
N GLU A 92 -5.50 0.81 12.46
CA GLU A 92 -6.43 0.83 13.60
C GLU A 92 -6.38 2.16 14.37
N ASP A 93 -5.27 2.88 14.31
CA ASP A 93 -5.18 4.31 14.66
C ASP A 93 -5.68 5.19 13.50
N GLY A 94 -7.00 5.25 13.35
CA GLY A 94 -7.65 5.96 12.24
C GLY A 94 -7.23 7.43 12.10
N GLU A 95 -6.96 8.14 13.20
CA GLU A 95 -6.50 9.54 13.15
C GLU A 95 -5.10 9.64 12.54
N GLU A 96 -4.15 8.81 13.01
CA GLU A 96 -2.80 8.79 12.45
C GLU A 96 -2.79 8.29 11.01
N PHE A 97 -3.62 7.30 10.69
CA PHE A 97 -3.77 6.78 9.34
C PHE A 97 -4.25 7.85 8.36
N ASP A 98 -5.33 8.55 8.70
CA ASP A 98 -5.90 9.62 7.87
C ASP A 98 -4.93 10.81 7.74
N ARG A 99 -4.16 11.11 8.78
CA ARG A 99 -3.12 12.15 8.72
C ARG A 99 -2.00 11.79 7.75
N ARG A 100 -1.58 10.52 7.70
CA ARG A 100 -0.49 10.05 6.81
C ARG A 100 -0.96 9.78 5.38
N PHE A 101 -2.12 9.16 5.26
CA PHE A 101 -2.72 8.68 4.01
C PHE A 101 -4.17 9.17 3.93
N PRO A 102 -4.38 10.46 3.60
CA PRO A 102 -5.70 11.07 3.65
C PRO A 102 -6.69 10.39 2.73
N ASP A 103 -7.90 10.21 3.23
CA ASP A 103 -9.06 9.95 2.39
C ASP A 103 -9.42 11.26 1.66
N HIS A 104 -9.61 11.20 0.35
CA HIS A 104 -10.28 12.28 -0.38
C HIS A 104 -11.60 11.71 -0.89
N ASN A 105 -12.50 11.45 0.05
CA ASN A 105 -13.89 11.66 -0.27
C ASN A 105 -14.12 13.20 -0.19
N PRO A 106 -14.51 13.88 -1.28
CA PRO A 106 -14.93 15.28 -1.19
C PRO A 106 -16.09 15.48 -0.21
#